data_AF-A0A6C0EKB7-F1
#
_entry.id   AF-A0A6C0EKB7-F1
#
_cell.length_a   1.000
_cell.length_b   1.000
_cell.length_c   1.000
_cell.angle_alpha   90.00
_cell.angle_beta   90.00
_cell.angle_gamma   90.00
#
_symmetry.space_group_name_H-M   'P 1'
#
loop_
_entity.id
_entity.type
_entity.pdbx_description
1 polymer ?
#
loop_
_entity_poly.entity_id
_entity_poly.type
_entity_poly.pdbx_seq_one_letter_code
_entity_poly.pdbx_strand_id
1 'polypeptide(L)'
;MPSILIDYEKIITEKHTLLQKKLLQPPKASKGFLVGLVLVTSEENVREISKLPAGRQRIEFLNSPHFVNSLINYTYVLHNTSKEVCLLNPDCASYVGEVLPALFAGLSAKTILWVSIDVGDANCVATVKKFAKNGFNSPYITNMSPLRVSISPSIALVRLNVPTEQYNASATLNKVLHAIKEYKGGDTACSLKAQLAPRAISFLRKASKMGITINGDGKKSQKELTGELFVSNVEKNGNNFIYIIDIDEGSVESGAEEDVNVNATRYNFHSHPQEAYVRHRVDKAWPSLTDYLGFLKLGTNTIFHCVATLEGVYVMSFGPYWGRRLKKVSKSFVQSHYDIDHRESHTPQEYAQLVNNIKYKGQPIYHVEFIPWTEAGKVFNVSYSKIGLSCIATEKGHRSYRKLYK
;
A
#
# COMPACT_ATOMS: atom_id res chain seq x y z
N MET A 1 -28.18 10.38 5.02
CA MET A 1 -29.02 10.19 6.22
C MET A 1 -28.12 10.15 7.45
N PRO A 2 -28.57 10.65 8.60
CA PRO A 2 -27.77 10.62 9.81
C PRO A 2 -27.73 9.21 10.44
N SER A 3 -26.76 8.99 11.30
CA SER A 3 -26.58 7.72 12.00
C SER A 3 -26.12 7.92 13.44
N ILE A 4 -26.34 6.91 14.27
CA ILE A 4 -25.98 6.89 15.70
C ILE A 4 -25.12 5.66 15.95
N LEU A 5 -23.96 5.81 16.60
CA LEU A 5 -23.17 4.70 17.11
C LEU A 5 -23.53 4.44 18.57
N ILE A 6 -23.90 3.20 18.89
CA ILE A 6 -24.16 2.76 20.26
C ILE A 6 -23.30 1.56 20.65
N ASP A 7 -22.95 1.48 21.93
CA ASP A 7 -22.29 0.32 22.55
C ASP A 7 -23.34 -0.78 22.76
N TYR A 8 -23.26 -1.84 21.96
CA TYR A 8 -24.28 -2.90 21.93
C TYR A 8 -24.41 -3.59 23.29
N GLU A 9 -23.28 -3.89 23.94
CA GLU A 9 -23.27 -4.63 25.21
C GLU A 9 -23.90 -3.81 26.33
N LYS A 10 -23.68 -2.50 26.35
CA LYS A 10 -24.25 -1.62 27.38
C LYS A 10 -25.73 -1.30 27.18
N ILE A 11 -26.21 -1.31 25.93
CA ILE A 11 -27.57 -0.81 25.61
C ILE A 11 -28.57 -1.94 25.34
N ILE A 12 -28.13 -3.08 24.79
CA ILE A 12 -29.04 -4.14 24.31
C ILE A 12 -29.15 -5.33 25.29
N THR A 13 -28.23 -5.49 26.25
CA THR A 13 -28.20 -6.66 27.13
C THR A 13 -29.23 -6.63 28.29
N GLU A 14 -29.90 -5.49 28.51
CA GLU A 14 -31.00 -5.39 29.49
C GLU A 14 -32.34 -5.85 28.86
N LYS A 15 -32.68 -7.12 29.08
CA LYS A 15 -33.96 -7.83 28.83
C LYS A 15 -34.97 -7.15 27.88
N HIS A 16 -34.85 -7.52 26.59
CA HIS A 16 -35.89 -7.57 25.55
C HIS A 16 -36.60 -6.27 25.18
N THR A 17 -35.78 -5.43 24.58
CA THR A 17 -36.16 -4.24 23.86
C THR A 17 -36.78 -4.59 22.50
N LEU A 18 -37.76 -3.80 22.02
CA LEU A 18 -38.31 -3.90 20.66
C LEU A 18 -37.19 -3.82 19.59
N LEU A 19 -36.13 -3.08 19.90
CA LEU A 19 -34.95 -2.95 19.08
C LEU A 19 -34.23 -4.29 18.90
N GLN A 20 -34.00 -5.07 19.97
CA GLN A 20 -33.35 -6.38 19.87
C GLN A 20 -34.14 -7.35 18.96
N LYS A 21 -35.47 -7.27 18.94
CA LYS A 21 -36.31 -8.09 18.05
C LYS A 21 -36.17 -7.71 16.57
N LYS A 22 -35.87 -6.44 16.28
CA LYS A 22 -35.65 -5.91 14.92
C LYS A 22 -34.24 -6.27 14.41
N LEU A 23 -33.26 -6.31 15.30
CA LEU A 23 -31.86 -6.54 14.98
C LEU A 23 -31.55 -8.03 14.82
N LEU A 24 -30.71 -8.37 13.84
CA LEU A 24 -30.11 -9.69 13.75
C LEU A 24 -29.13 -9.92 14.91
N GLN A 25 -28.79 -11.18 15.18
CA GLN A 25 -27.82 -11.51 16.23
C GLN A 25 -26.47 -10.82 15.98
N PRO A 26 -25.85 -10.22 17.00
CA PRO A 26 -24.55 -9.59 16.85
C PRO A 26 -23.49 -10.64 16.51
N PRO A 27 -22.41 -10.24 15.82
CA PRO A 27 -21.26 -11.12 15.64
C PRO A 27 -20.67 -11.51 17.01
N LYS A 28 -20.18 -12.76 17.12
CA LYS A 28 -19.48 -13.21 18.33
C LYS A 28 -18.20 -12.39 18.52
N ALA A 29 -18.18 -11.55 19.56
CA ALA A 29 -16.98 -10.82 19.96
C ALA A 29 -16.02 -11.75 20.72
N SER A 30 -14.74 -11.71 20.37
CA SER A 30 -13.70 -12.33 21.18
C SER A 30 -13.38 -11.46 22.41
N LYS A 31 -12.60 -11.97 23.36
CA LYS A 31 -12.13 -11.18 24.51
C LYS A 31 -11.36 -9.94 24.03
N GLY A 32 -11.70 -8.77 24.59
CA GLY A 32 -11.03 -7.49 24.28
C GLY A 32 -11.63 -6.72 23.09
N PHE A 33 -12.85 -7.08 22.67
CA PHE A 33 -13.58 -6.42 21.60
C PHE A 33 -14.86 -5.81 22.14
N LEU A 34 -15.19 -4.64 21.59
CA LEU A 34 -16.48 -3.99 21.81
C LEU A 34 -17.32 -4.17 20.55
N VAL A 35 -18.56 -4.61 20.73
CA VAL A 35 -19.55 -4.63 19.65
C VAL A 35 -20.20 -3.25 19.61
N GLY A 36 -19.94 -2.51 18.53
CA GLY A 36 -20.68 -1.30 18.20
C GLY A 36 -21.85 -1.63 17.29
N LEU A 37 -22.95 -0.90 17.44
CA LEU A 37 -24.08 -0.93 16.52
C LEU A 37 -24.29 0.48 15.96
N VAL A 38 -24.21 0.60 14.64
CA VAL A 38 -24.51 1.85 13.94
C VAL A 38 -25.93 1.77 13.40
N LEU A 39 -26.78 2.70 13.84
CA LEU A 39 -28.19 2.80 13.47
C LEU A 39 -28.37 3.95 12.49
N VAL A 40 -28.84 3.66 11.28
CA VAL A 40 -29.17 4.68 10.24
C VAL A 40 -30.65 5.02 10.36
N THR A 41 -30.95 6.30 10.55
CA THR A 41 -32.28 6.77 10.93
C THR A 41 -32.57 8.16 10.36
N SER A 42 -33.78 8.69 10.58
CA SER A 42 -34.16 10.07 10.23
C SER A 42 -33.40 11.13 11.05
N GLU A 43 -33.30 12.35 10.52
CA GLU A 43 -32.77 13.52 11.26
C GLU A 43 -33.58 13.88 12.48
N GLU A 44 -34.89 13.65 12.43
CA GLU A 44 -35.78 13.85 13.57
C GLU A 44 -35.33 13.00 14.76
N ASN A 45 -35.13 11.70 14.57
CA ASN A 45 -34.68 10.80 15.61
C ASN A 45 -33.30 11.18 16.18
N VAL A 46 -32.37 11.63 15.32
CA VAL A 46 -31.05 12.10 15.78
C VAL A 46 -31.15 13.41 16.57
N ARG A 47 -32.07 14.31 16.19
CA ARG A 47 -32.35 15.54 16.95
C ARG A 47 -33.07 15.24 18.27
N GLU A 48 -33.93 14.24 18.32
CA GLU A 48 -34.64 13.87 19.54
C GLU A 48 -33.70 13.21 20.55
N ILE A 49 -32.91 12.22 20.13
CA ILE A 49 -31.97 11.53 21.02
C ILE A 49 -30.89 12.47 21.57
N SER A 50 -30.49 13.51 20.81
CA SER A 50 -29.49 14.48 21.26
C SER A 50 -30.02 15.43 22.34
N LYS A 51 -31.34 15.66 22.39
CA LYS A 51 -32.01 16.44 23.45
C LYS A 51 -32.18 15.64 24.74
N LEU A 52 -32.19 14.31 24.67
CA LEU A 52 -32.34 13.45 25.83
C LEU A 52 -31.03 13.37 26.63
N PRO A 53 -31.08 13.40 27.98
CA PRO A 53 -29.95 13.09 28.85
C PRO A 53 -29.39 11.68 28.57
N ALA A 54 -28.07 11.53 28.70
CA ALA A 54 -27.43 10.21 28.60
C ALA A 54 -27.96 9.23 29.67
N GLY A 55 -27.94 7.93 29.35
CA GLY A 55 -28.45 6.87 30.23
C GLY A 55 -29.87 6.42 29.87
N ARG A 56 -30.69 6.17 30.89
CA ARG A 56 -31.98 5.47 30.78
C ARG A 56 -32.95 6.08 29.76
N GLN A 57 -33.08 7.39 29.69
CA GLN A 57 -34.03 8.05 28.77
C GLN A 57 -33.67 7.81 27.29
N ARG A 58 -32.38 7.86 26.93
CA ARG A 58 -31.95 7.50 25.57
C ARG A 58 -32.20 6.04 25.26
N ILE A 59 -31.98 5.14 26.22
CA ILE A 59 -32.24 3.70 26.06
C ILE A 59 -33.75 3.48 25.83
N GLU A 60 -34.62 4.08 26.66
CA GLU A 60 -36.08 4.00 26.49
C GLU A 60 -36.53 4.53 25.12
N PHE A 61 -35.96 5.65 24.66
CA PHE A 61 -36.26 6.20 23.34
C PHE A 61 -35.82 5.27 22.19
N LEU A 62 -34.58 4.74 22.24
CA LEU A 62 -34.07 3.77 21.25
C LEU A 62 -34.92 2.51 21.18
N ASN A 63 -35.62 2.18 22.26
CA ASN A 63 -36.49 1.01 22.36
C ASN A 63 -37.96 1.32 22.09
N SER A 64 -38.31 2.58 21.83
CA SER A 64 -39.69 2.98 21.52
C SER A 64 -40.14 2.40 20.16
N PRO A 65 -41.43 2.07 20.00
CA PRO A 65 -41.96 1.69 18.70
C PRO A 65 -41.70 2.74 17.61
N HIS A 66 -41.78 4.02 17.97
CA HIS A 66 -41.52 5.14 17.06
C HIS A 66 -40.11 5.05 16.45
N PHE A 67 -39.09 4.93 17.29
CA PHE A 67 -37.70 4.83 16.83
C PHE A 67 -37.45 3.53 16.07
N VAL A 68 -37.87 2.38 16.61
CA VAL A 68 -37.60 1.06 16.00
C VAL A 68 -38.29 0.90 14.62
N ASN A 69 -39.48 1.48 14.45
CA ASN A 69 -40.20 1.43 13.17
C ASN A 69 -39.62 2.38 12.13
N SER A 70 -38.94 3.46 12.55
CA SER A 70 -38.32 4.45 11.66
C SER A 70 -36.85 4.16 11.35
N LEU A 71 -36.27 3.10 11.91
CA LEU A 71 -34.94 2.61 11.53
C LEU A 71 -34.89 2.24 10.04
N ILE A 72 -33.97 2.89 9.32
CA ILE A 72 -33.79 2.71 7.89
C ILE A 72 -32.82 1.56 7.63
N ASN A 73 -31.71 1.51 8.35
CA ASN A 73 -30.73 0.44 8.26
C ASN A 73 -29.90 0.34 9.55
N TYR A 74 -29.10 -0.71 9.67
CA TYR A 74 -28.14 -0.83 10.76
C TYR A 74 -26.96 -1.72 10.36
N THR A 75 -25.83 -1.53 11.02
CA THR A 75 -24.67 -2.42 10.85
C THR A 75 -23.93 -2.61 12.16
N TYR A 76 -23.41 -3.82 12.36
CA TYR A 76 -22.51 -4.12 13.45
C TYR A 76 -21.07 -3.76 13.07
N VAL A 77 -20.34 -3.24 14.05
CA VAL A 77 -18.90 -3.01 13.96
C VAL A 77 -18.20 -3.67 15.14
N LEU A 78 -16.98 -4.18 14.92
CA LEU A 78 -16.15 -4.75 15.98
C LEU A 78 -14.95 -3.85 16.22
N HIS A 79 -14.88 -3.22 17.39
CA HIS A 79 -13.80 -2.31 17.73
C HIS A 79 -12.83 -2.95 18.72
N ASN A 80 -11.53 -2.88 18.40
CA ASN A 80 -10.44 -3.21 19.30
C ASN A 80 -9.70 -1.93 19.68
N THR A 81 -9.97 -1.43 20.88
CA THR A 81 -9.36 -0.20 21.39
C THR A 81 -7.84 -0.30 21.49
N SER A 82 -7.30 -1.45 21.93
CA SER A 82 -5.85 -1.63 22.10
C SER A 82 -5.06 -1.61 20.80
N LYS A 83 -5.67 -2.10 19.71
CA LYS A 83 -5.05 -2.12 18.38
C LYS A 83 -5.41 -0.91 17.53
N GLU A 84 -6.36 -0.07 17.99
CA GLU A 84 -6.96 1.01 17.21
C GLU A 84 -7.52 0.51 15.86
N VAL A 85 -8.29 -0.59 15.87
CA VAL A 85 -8.90 -1.15 14.63
C VAL A 85 -10.40 -1.35 14.82
N CYS A 86 -11.18 -0.93 13.83
CA CYS A 86 -12.62 -1.14 13.77
C CYS A 86 -12.98 -1.92 12.49
N LEU A 87 -13.60 -3.09 12.65
CA LEU A 87 -14.01 -3.94 11.53
C LEU A 87 -15.45 -3.59 11.16
N LEU A 88 -15.68 -3.28 9.88
CA LEU A 88 -17.00 -3.04 9.32
C LEU A 88 -17.51 -4.30 8.63
N ASN A 89 -18.81 -4.57 8.77
CA ASN A 89 -19.47 -5.59 7.97
C ASN A 89 -19.61 -5.09 6.50
N PRO A 90 -19.18 -5.85 5.48
CA PRO A 90 -19.35 -5.47 4.07
C PRO A 90 -20.80 -5.20 3.65
N ASP A 91 -21.80 -5.72 4.37
CA ASP A 91 -23.23 -5.47 4.10
C ASP A 91 -23.60 -3.98 4.18
N CYS A 92 -22.81 -3.16 4.87
CA CYS A 92 -23.04 -1.72 4.96
C CYS A 92 -22.66 -0.94 3.69
N ALA A 93 -22.14 -1.60 2.65
CA ALA A 93 -21.61 -0.93 1.47
C ALA A 93 -22.59 0.05 0.80
N SER A 94 -23.90 -0.23 0.77
CA SER A 94 -24.89 0.66 0.16
C SER A 94 -25.15 1.94 0.95
N TYR A 95 -24.81 1.98 2.23
CA TYR A 95 -25.04 3.11 3.14
C TYR A 95 -23.80 3.43 4.00
N VAL A 96 -22.60 3.10 3.50
CA VAL A 96 -21.36 3.32 4.24
C VAL A 96 -21.09 4.81 4.44
N GLY A 97 -21.56 5.67 3.53
CA GLY A 97 -21.47 7.13 3.67
C GLY A 97 -22.25 7.64 4.89
N GLU A 98 -23.35 7.00 5.23
CA GLU A 98 -24.14 7.27 6.43
C GLU A 98 -23.51 6.68 7.69
N VAL A 99 -22.83 5.54 7.61
CA VAL A 99 -22.18 4.89 8.76
C VAL A 99 -20.98 5.69 9.27
N LEU A 100 -20.20 6.24 8.35
CA LEU A 100 -18.91 6.87 8.64
C LEU A 100 -18.98 8.08 9.60
N PRO A 101 -19.93 9.03 9.47
CA PRO A 101 -20.08 10.13 10.42
C PRO A 101 -20.21 9.69 11.88
N ALA A 102 -20.99 8.64 12.15
CA ALA A 102 -21.12 8.11 13.52
C ALA A 102 -19.80 7.49 14.02
N LEU A 103 -19.03 6.85 13.14
CA LEU A 103 -17.71 6.33 13.48
C LEU A 103 -16.69 7.45 13.73
N PHE A 104 -16.71 8.54 12.95
CA PHE A 104 -15.84 9.70 13.17
C PHE A 104 -16.10 10.36 14.53
N ALA A 105 -17.37 10.47 14.92
CA ALA A 105 -17.73 11.04 16.20
C ALA A 105 -17.42 10.12 17.39
N GLY A 106 -17.53 8.80 17.19
CA GLY A 106 -17.45 7.81 18.27
C GLY A 106 -16.07 7.16 18.48
N LEU A 107 -15.16 7.23 17.50
CA LEU A 107 -13.86 6.55 17.55
C LEU A 107 -12.69 7.53 17.35
N SER A 108 -11.52 7.18 17.88
CA SER A 108 -10.28 7.95 17.69
C SER A 108 -9.95 8.12 16.20
N ALA A 109 -9.43 9.29 15.80
CA ALA A 109 -8.95 9.55 14.44
C ALA A 109 -7.81 8.62 13.99
N LYS A 110 -7.08 8.03 14.95
CA LYS A 110 -6.02 7.04 14.70
C LYS A 110 -6.55 5.64 14.37
N THR A 111 -7.85 5.40 14.61
CA THR A 111 -8.49 4.10 14.37
C THR A 111 -8.46 3.77 12.89
N ILE A 112 -8.00 2.57 12.56
CA ILE A 112 -8.08 2.01 11.21
C ILE A 112 -9.44 1.37 11.05
N LEU A 113 -10.24 1.88 10.12
CA LEU A 113 -11.44 1.21 9.65
C LEU A 113 -11.03 0.17 8.62
N TRP A 114 -11.46 -1.07 8.85
CA TRP A 114 -11.09 -2.23 8.05
C TRP A 114 -12.34 -2.95 7.57
N VAL A 115 -12.38 -3.36 6.30
CA VAL A 115 -13.44 -4.20 5.76
C VAL A 115 -12.82 -5.31 4.92
N SER A 116 -13.37 -6.53 5.02
CA SER A 116 -13.07 -7.65 4.13
C SER A 116 -14.27 -7.98 3.26
N ILE A 117 -14.03 -8.17 1.98
CA ILE A 117 -15.04 -8.54 0.98
C ILE A 117 -14.56 -9.84 0.31
N ASP A 118 -15.35 -10.91 0.36
CA ASP A 118 -14.97 -12.22 -0.17
C ASP A 118 -14.69 -12.13 -1.68
N VAL A 119 -13.54 -12.61 -2.14
CA VAL A 119 -13.17 -12.57 -3.58
C VAL A 119 -14.00 -13.54 -4.43
N GLY A 120 -14.67 -14.50 -3.79
CA GLY A 120 -15.63 -15.42 -4.39
C GLY A 120 -17.04 -14.85 -4.53
N ASP A 121 -17.37 -13.74 -3.86
CA ASP A 121 -18.68 -13.09 -3.97
C ASP A 121 -18.86 -12.48 -5.38
N ALA A 122 -19.97 -12.80 -6.03
CA ALA A 122 -20.35 -12.24 -7.33
C ALA A 122 -20.45 -10.71 -7.30
N ASN A 123 -20.77 -10.12 -6.13
CA ASN A 123 -20.88 -8.69 -5.92
C ASN A 123 -19.58 -8.04 -5.42
N CYS A 124 -18.48 -8.79 -5.26
CA CYS A 124 -17.22 -8.30 -4.69
C CYS A 124 -16.78 -6.96 -5.27
N VAL A 125 -16.74 -6.84 -6.61
CA VAL A 125 -16.29 -5.62 -7.31
C VAL A 125 -17.26 -4.45 -7.09
N ALA A 126 -18.57 -4.72 -7.06
CA ALA A 126 -19.58 -3.69 -6.82
C ALA A 126 -19.51 -3.16 -5.37
N THR A 127 -19.33 -4.05 -4.40
CA THR A 127 -19.14 -3.73 -2.98
C THR A 127 -17.86 -2.91 -2.77
N VAL A 128 -16.74 -3.33 -3.35
CA VAL A 128 -15.47 -2.57 -3.36
C VAL A 128 -15.65 -1.17 -3.91
N LYS A 129 -16.36 -1.01 -5.03
CA LYS A 129 -16.58 0.31 -5.66
C LYS A 129 -17.30 1.27 -4.71
N LYS A 130 -18.25 0.79 -3.90
CA LYS A 130 -18.97 1.60 -2.91
C LYS A 130 -18.05 2.03 -1.76
N PHE A 131 -17.25 1.12 -1.23
CA PHE A 131 -16.25 1.44 -0.19
C PHE A 131 -15.16 2.39 -0.71
N ALA A 132 -14.67 2.18 -1.93
CA ALA A 132 -13.66 3.04 -2.55
C ALA A 132 -14.15 4.48 -2.77
N LYS A 133 -15.42 4.67 -3.15
CA LYS A 133 -16.06 6.00 -3.21
C LYS A 133 -16.13 6.68 -1.85
N ASN A 134 -16.15 5.89 -0.78
CA ASN A 134 -16.13 6.34 0.61
C ASN A 134 -14.73 6.19 1.22
N GLY A 135 -13.68 6.34 0.41
CA GLY A 135 -12.32 6.54 0.90
C GLY A 135 -11.55 5.33 1.41
N PHE A 136 -12.17 4.16 1.43
CA PHE A 136 -11.46 2.92 1.68
C PHE A 136 -10.48 2.67 0.53
N ASN A 137 -9.23 2.40 0.88
CA ASN A 137 -8.12 2.30 -0.06
C ASN A 137 -7.16 1.17 0.36
N SER A 138 -5.95 1.17 -0.22
CA SER A 138 -4.86 0.27 0.17
C SER A 138 -5.25 -1.21 0.14
N PRO A 139 -5.73 -1.71 -1.02
CA PRO A 139 -6.24 -3.06 -1.12
C PRO A 139 -5.15 -4.12 -0.94
N TYR A 140 -5.49 -5.19 -0.24
CA TYR A 140 -4.67 -6.41 -0.17
C TYR A 140 -5.55 -7.64 0.04
N ILE A 141 -5.07 -8.81 -0.37
CA ILE A 141 -5.79 -10.08 -0.19
C ILE A 141 -5.31 -10.78 1.07
N THR A 142 -6.26 -11.26 1.87
CA THR A 142 -6.00 -11.96 3.11
C THR A 142 -7.06 -13.03 3.35
N ASN A 143 -6.72 -14.07 4.10
CA ASN A 143 -7.63 -15.10 4.62
C ASN A 143 -7.72 -15.03 6.15
N MET A 144 -7.27 -13.92 6.73
CA MET A 144 -7.23 -13.69 8.16
C MET A 144 -7.53 -12.23 8.43
N SER A 145 -8.42 -11.94 9.38
CA SER A 145 -8.68 -10.58 9.84
C SER A 145 -7.53 -10.05 10.71
N PRO A 146 -7.43 -8.73 10.96
CA PRO A 146 -6.49 -8.16 11.94
C PRO A 146 -6.61 -8.75 13.36
N LEU A 147 -7.69 -9.50 13.59
CA LEU A 147 -8.02 -10.15 14.85
C LEU A 147 -7.59 -11.62 14.90
N ARG A 148 -6.85 -12.08 13.89
CA ARG A 148 -6.42 -13.47 13.72
C ARG A 148 -7.57 -14.48 13.56
N VAL A 149 -8.76 -14.01 13.23
CA VAL A 149 -9.89 -14.86 12.85
C VAL A 149 -9.73 -15.26 11.38
N SER A 150 -9.77 -16.55 11.10
CA SER A 150 -9.76 -17.08 9.73
C SER A 150 -11.03 -16.65 8.99
N ILE A 151 -10.87 -16.24 7.74
CA ILE A 151 -11.96 -15.85 6.84
C ILE A 151 -11.71 -16.44 5.45
N SER A 152 -12.76 -16.51 4.62
CA SER A 152 -12.58 -16.78 3.19
C SER A 152 -11.58 -15.78 2.59
N PRO A 153 -10.77 -16.18 1.59
CA PRO A 153 -9.90 -15.26 0.88
C PRO A 153 -10.69 -14.01 0.44
N SER A 154 -10.29 -12.86 0.96
CA SER A 154 -11.03 -11.61 0.84
C SER A 154 -10.11 -10.49 0.39
N ILE A 155 -10.66 -9.55 -0.38
CA ILE A 155 -10.03 -8.26 -0.57
C ILE A 155 -10.32 -7.41 0.67
N ALA A 156 -9.25 -7.06 1.38
CA ALA A 156 -9.30 -6.13 2.49
C ALA A 156 -9.09 -4.70 1.97
N LEU A 157 -9.88 -3.76 2.49
CA LEU A 157 -9.68 -2.33 2.29
C LEU A 157 -9.56 -1.65 3.64
N VAL A 158 -8.79 -0.56 3.68
CA VAL A 158 -8.56 0.20 4.90
C VAL A 158 -8.70 1.70 4.68
N ARG A 159 -9.04 2.41 5.74
CA ARG A 159 -8.95 3.86 5.83
C ARG A 159 -8.71 4.29 7.27
N LEU A 160 -8.18 5.48 7.46
CA LEU A 160 -8.19 6.12 8.77
C LEU A 160 -9.59 6.68 9.07
N ASN A 161 -9.91 6.78 10.35
CA ASN A 161 -11.16 7.33 10.85
C ASN A 161 -11.15 8.87 10.85
N VAL A 162 -10.88 9.46 9.68
CA VAL A 162 -10.85 10.92 9.47
C VAL A 162 -11.89 11.34 8.43
N PRO A 163 -12.52 12.54 8.56
CA PRO A 163 -13.57 12.98 7.65
C PRO A 163 -13.07 13.32 6.24
N THR A 164 -11.86 13.89 6.15
CA THR A 164 -11.33 14.52 4.94
C THR A 164 -10.03 13.87 4.49
N GLU A 165 -10.15 12.79 3.72
CA GLU A 165 -9.06 12.37 2.85
C GLU A 165 -9.56 12.55 1.41
N GLN A 166 -8.75 13.13 0.53
CA GLN A 166 -9.04 13.07 -0.90
C GLN A 166 -8.64 11.68 -1.40
N TYR A 167 -9.54 11.01 -2.13
CA TYR A 167 -9.28 9.67 -2.64
C TYR A 167 -9.65 9.55 -4.10
N ASN A 168 -8.77 8.91 -4.87
CA ASN A 168 -9.08 8.50 -6.23
C ASN A 168 -9.74 7.11 -6.20
N ALA A 169 -11.07 7.08 -6.20
CA ALA A 169 -11.85 5.85 -6.18
C ALA A 169 -11.57 4.96 -7.41
N SER A 170 -11.31 5.57 -8.58
CA SER A 170 -10.98 4.84 -9.81
C SER A 170 -9.63 4.13 -9.69
N ALA A 171 -8.59 4.84 -9.24
CA ALA A 171 -7.28 4.24 -9.00
C ALA A 171 -7.34 3.13 -7.95
N THR A 172 -8.15 3.30 -6.90
CA THR A 172 -8.38 2.27 -5.88
C THR A 172 -9.03 1.02 -6.48
N LEU A 173 -10.07 1.21 -7.30
CA LEU A 173 -10.72 0.11 -7.99
C LEU A 173 -9.74 -0.63 -8.92
N ASN A 174 -8.90 0.10 -9.65
CA ASN A 174 -7.87 -0.51 -10.49
C ASN A 174 -6.85 -1.33 -9.68
N LYS A 175 -6.41 -0.85 -8.51
CA LYS A 175 -5.56 -1.60 -7.59
C LYS A 175 -6.24 -2.88 -7.10
N VAL A 176 -7.54 -2.84 -6.79
CA VAL A 176 -8.31 -4.03 -6.38
C VAL A 176 -8.41 -5.04 -7.51
N LEU A 177 -8.76 -4.59 -8.71
CA LEU A 177 -8.87 -5.47 -9.88
C LEU A 177 -7.53 -6.12 -10.22
N HIS A 178 -6.43 -5.37 -10.09
CA HIS A 178 -5.07 -5.93 -10.20
C HIS A 178 -4.80 -6.98 -9.12
N ALA A 179 -5.07 -6.69 -7.85
CA ALA A 179 -4.87 -7.64 -6.76
C ALA A 179 -5.67 -8.95 -6.96
N ILE A 180 -6.93 -8.85 -7.39
CA ILE A 180 -7.77 -10.02 -7.70
C ILE A 180 -7.19 -10.82 -8.88
N LYS A 181 -6.74 -10.13 -9.93
CA LYS A 181 -6.10 -10.77 -11.10
C LYS A 181 -4.86 -11.57 -10.68
N GLU A 182 -3.96 -10.96 -9.91
CA GLU A 182 -2.72 -11.60 -9.44
C GLU A 182 -2.97 -12.77 -8.46
N TYR A 183 -4.06 -12.71 -7.70
CA TYR A 183 -4.47 -13.82 -6.84
C TYR A 183 -4.99 -15.00 -7.65
N LYS A 184 -5.88 -14.74 -8.62
CA LYS A 184 -6.46 -15.77 -9.50
C LYS A 184 -5.43 -16.39 -10.44
N GLY A 185 -4.38 -15.66 -10.83
CA GLY A 185 -3.31 -16.17 -11.69
C GLY A 185 -2.51 -17.33 -11.08
N GLY A 186 -2.56 -17.54 -9.76
CA GLY A 186 -1.88 -18.67 -9.10
C GLY A 186 -0.35 -18.54 -9.02
N ASP A 187 0.24 -17.50 -9.60
CA ASP A 187 1.68 -17.34 -9.70
C ASP A 187 2.40 -17.25 -8.35
N THR A 188 3.64 -17.72 -8.34
CA THR A 188 4.49 -17.64 -7.14
C THR A 188 5.02 -16.22 -6.90
N ALA A 189 5.21 -15.44 -7.96
CA ALA A 189 5.53 -14.02 -7.90
C ALA A 189 4.33 -13.13 -8.25
N CYS A 190 4.48 -11.84 -8.01
CA CYS A 190 3.59 -10.81 -8.52
C CYS A 190 4.22 -10.13 -9.72
N SER A 191 3.40 -9.66 -10.64
CA SER A 191 3.80 -8.81 -11.76
C SER A 191 3.19 -7.42 -11.63
N LEU A 192 3.95 -6.40 -12.04
CA LEU A 192 3.55 -5.01 -12.06
C LEU A 192 4.02 -4.38 -13.38
N LYS A 193 3.11 -3.65 -14.04
CA LYS A 193 3.46 -2.71 -15.10
C LYS A 193 3.56 -1.33 -14.49
N ALA A 194 4.71 -0.69 -14.66
CA ALA A 194 5.00 0.61 -14.09
C ALA A 194 5.46 1.60 -15.16
N GLN A 195 5.26 2.88 -14.91
CA GLN A 195 5.67 3.98 -15.77
C GLN A 195 6.09 5.15 -14.88
N LEU A 196 7.24 5.76 -15.15
CA LEU A 196 7.66 6.96 -14.42
C LEU A 196 6.80 8.16 -14.83
N ALA A 197 6.33 8.92 -13.84
CA ALA A 197 5.63 10.17 -14.06
C ALA A 197 6.57 11.23 -14.65
N PRO A 198 6.08 12.19 -15.47
CA PRO A 198 6.91 13.26 -16.02
C PRO A 198 7.71 14.04 -14.97
N ARG A 199 7.13 14.26 -13.79
CA ARG A 199 7.81 14.93 -12.67
C ARG A 199 8.99 14.09 -12.15
N ALA A 200 8.78 12.80 -11.89
CA ALA A 200 9.85 11.88 -11.52
C ALA A 200 10.96 11.81 -12.58
N ILE A 201 10.62 11.73 -13.87
CA ILE A 201 11.62 11.72 -14.96
C ILE A 201 12.45 13.02 -14.93
N SER A 202 11.78 14.17 -14.84
CA SER A 202 12.45 15.48 -14.79
C SER A 202 13.41 15.59 -13.61
N PHE A 203 12.99 15.10 -12.43
CA PHE A 203 13.82 15.10 -11.24
C PHE A 203 15.01 14.13 -11.38
N LEU A 204 14.75 12.84 -11.67
CA LEU A 204 15.78 11.81 -11.72
C LEU A 204 16.86 12.13 -12.75
N ARG A 205 16.50 12.72 -13.89
CA ARG A 205 17.45 13.20 -14.90
C ARG A 205 18.38 14.30 -14.40
N LYS A 206 17.92 15.12 -13.45
CA LYS A 206 18.71 16.18 -12.82
C LYS A 206 19.49 15.68 -11.61
N ALA A 207 19.06 14.60 -10.96
CA ALA A 207 19.65 14.10 -9.72
C ALA A 207 21.17 13.85 -9.85
N SER A 208 21.62 13.26 -10.97
CA SER A 208 23.05 13.05 -11.28
C SER A 208 23.87 14.33 -11.44
N LYS A 209 23.24 15.51 -11.46
CA LYS A 209 23.87 16.84 -11.57
C LYS A 209 23.61 17.72 -10.34
N MET A 210 22.94 17.18 -9.33
CA MET A 210 22.61 17.85 -8.07
C MET A 210 23.49 17.30 -6.92
N GLY A 211 23.24 17.71 -5.67
CA GLY A 211 23.92 17.13 -4.51
C GLY A 211 25.31 17.70 -4.21
N ILE A 212 25.64 18.90 -4.70
CA ILE A 212 26.90 19.57 -4.36
C ILE A 212 26.84 20.06 -2.91
N THR A 213 27.73 19.54 -2.07
CA THR A 213 27.86 19.91 -0.65
C THR A 213 29.28 20.34 -0.33
N ILE A 214 29.46 21.08 0.77
CA ILE A 214 30.79 21.46 1.29
C ILE A 214 31.21 20.38 2.29
N ASN A 215 32.34 19.73 2.02
CA ASN A 215 32.97 18.73 2.88
C ASN A 215 33.54 19.37 4.15
N GLY A 216 33.88 18.54 5.14
CA GLY A 216 34.54 19.00 6.37
C GLY A 216 35.90 19.68 6.14
N ASP A 217 36.54 19.43 4.99
CA ASP A 217 37.79 20.09 4.56
C ASP A 217 37.55 21.40 3.78
N GLY A 218 36.31 21.86 3.67
CA GLY A 218 35.92 23.07 2.93
C GLY A 218 35.83 22.91 1.42
N LYS A 219 36.17 21.74 0.86
CA LYS A 219 36.04 21.48 -0.59
C LYS A 219 34.60 21.15 -0.95
N LYS A 220 34.20 21.55 -2.15
CA LYS A 220 32.92 21.13 -2.71
C LYS A 220 33.08 19.76 -3.38
N SER A 221 32.14 18.87 -3.12
CA SER A 221 32.01 17.60 -3.84
C SER A 221 30.54 17.31 -4.10
N GLN A 222 30.28 16.56 -5.16
CA GLN A 222 28.97 16.06 -5.49
C GLN A 222 28.72 14.73 -4.78
N LYS A 223 27.62 14.67 -4.03
CA LYS A 223 27.17 13.48 -3.31
C LYS A 223 26.09 12.75 -4.09
N GLU A 224 25.95 11.46 -3.85
CA GLU A 224 24.80 10.69 -4.30
C GLU A 224 23.53 11.24 -3.64
N LEU A 225 22.42 11.25 -4.38
CA LEU A 225 21.09 11.52 -3.84
C LEU A 225 20.32 10.22 -3.76
N THR A 226 19.57 10.02 -2.68
CA THR A 226 18.62 8.92 -2.50
C THR A 226 17.23 9.47 -2.22
N GLY A 227 16.20 8.66 -2.43
CA GLY A 227 14.85 9.04 -2.03
C GLY A 227 13.81 7.96 -2.32
N GLU A 228 12.58 8.26 -1.92
CA GLU A 228 11.42 7.41 -2.12
C GLU A 228 10.68 7.77 -3.41
N LEU A 229 10.19 6.74 -4.09
CA LEU A 229 9.21 6.85 -5.17
C LEU A 229 7.86 6.32 -4.66
N PHE A 230 6.76 6.81 -5.22
CA PHE A 230 5.42 6.38 -4.80
C PHE A 230 4.47 6.23 -5.98
N VAL A 231 3.40 5.46 -5.77
CA VAL A 231 2.34 5.28 -6.76
C VAL A 231 1.38 6.46 -6.68
N SER A 232 1.48 7.40 -7.63
CA SER A 232 0.59 8.56 -7.70
C SER A 232 -0.77 8.21 -8.28
N ASN A 233 -0.81 7.33 -9.29
CA ASN A 233 -2.03 6.89 -9.94
C ASN A 233 -1.92 5.42 -10.41
N VAL A 234 -3.07 4.81 -10.71
CA VAL A 234 -3.13 3.52 -11.39
C VAL A 234 -4.15 3.60 -12.52
N GLU A 235 -3.65 3.49 -13.74
CA GLU A 235 -4.43 3.58 -14.96
C GLU A 235 -4.76 2.19 -15.50
N LYS A 236 -5.91 2.06 -16.15
CA LYS A 236 -6.32 0.83 -16.80
C LYS A 236 -6.20 1.02 -18.30
N ASN A 237 -5.35 0.22 -18.94
CA ASN A 237 -5.20 0.18 -20.40
C ASN A 237 -5.53 -1.23 -20.89
N GLY A 238 -6.77 -1.42 -21.38
CA GLY A 238 -7.32 -2.73 -21.69
C GLY A 238 -7.35 -3.66 -20.47
N ASN A 239 -6.64 -4.81 -20.56
CA ASN A 239 -6.52 -5.80 -19.48
C ASN A 239 -5.28 -5.58 -18.59
N ASN A 240 -4.57 -4.46 -18.79
CA ASN A 240 -3.38 -4.09 -18.04
C ASN A 240 -3.67 -2.95 -17.06
N PHE A 241 -2.96 -2.98 -15.94
CA PHE A 241 -2.97 -1.92 -14.94
C PHE A 241 -1.58 -1.30 -14.90
N ILE A 242 -1.47 -0.02 -15.24
CA ILE A 242 -0.20 0.72 -15.30
C ILE A 242 -0.11 1.56 -14.03
N TYR A 243 0.90 1.30 -13.23
CA TYR A 243 1.19 2.04 -12.00
C TYR A 243 2.07 3.24 -12.34
N ILE A 244 1.53 4.43 -12.15
CA ILE A 244 2.25 5.67 -12.40
C ILE A 244 3.09 5.98 -11.16
N ILE A 245 4.41 5.98 -11.33
CA ILE A 245 5.40 6.11 -10.28
C ILE A 245 5.92 7.55 -10.29
N ASP A 246 5.65 8.28 -9.22
CA ASP A 246 6.12 9.65 -9.02
C ASP A 246 7.18 9.70 -7.91
N ILE A 247 7.83 10.84 -7.76
CA ILE A 247 8.85 11.07 -6.76
C ILE A 247 8.30 11.81 -5.54
N ASP A 248 8.69 11.37 -4.34
CA ASP A 248 8.50 12.15 -3.11
C ASP A 248 9.75 13.01 -2.85
N GLU A 249 9.76 14.24 -3.40
CA GLU A 249 10.90 15.15 -3.25
C GLU A 249 11.23 15.48 -1.78
N GLY A 250 10.24 15.39 -0.87
CA GLY A 250 10.46 15.62 0.56
C GLY A 250 11.23 14.49 1.25
N SER A 251 11.38 13.34 0.60
CA SER A 251 12.15 12.19 1.09
C SER A 251 13.61 12.17 0.59
N VAL A 252 14.01 13.18 -0.19
CA VAL A 252 15.33 13.20 -0.83
C VAL A 252 16.41 13.58 0.18
N GLU A 253 17.42 12.73 0.28
CA GLU A 253 18.56 12.89 1.17
C GLU A 253 19.86 12.81 0.37
N SER A 254 20.89 13.53 0.82
CA SER A 254 22.25 13.42 0.28
C SER A 254 23.04 12.38 1.07
N GLY A 255 23.70 11.48 0.36
CA GLY A 255 24.62 10.50 0.94
C GLY A 255 26.05 11.01 1.01
N ALA A 256 26.99 10.06 0.93
CA ALA A 256 28.39 10.31 0.66
C ALA A 256 28.65 10.42 -0.85
N GLU A 257 29.93 10.50 -1.24
CA GLU A 257 30.31 10.64 -2.67
C GLU A 257 30.00 9.39 -3.49
N GLU A 258 30.06 8.21 -2.87
CA GLU A 258 29.91 6.90 -3.51
C GLU A 258 29.23 5.88 -2.55
N ASP A 259 28.45 6.38 -1.59
CA ASP A 259 27.70 5.52 -0.65
C ASP A 259 26.45 6.25 -0.17
N VAL A 260 25.32 5.56 -0.17
CA VAL A 260 24.06 6.11 0.30
C VAL A 260 23.18 5.04 0.95
N ASN A 261 22.54 5.41 2.06
CA ASN A 261 21.59 4.54 2.71
C ASN A 261 20.22 4.67 2.03
N VAL A 262 19.76 3.61 1.39
CA VAL A 262 18.46 3.59 0.70
C VAL A 262 17.35 3.15 1.66
N ASN A 263 16.29 3.97 1.75
CA ASN A 263 15.13 3.67 2.60
C ASN A 263 14.36 2.43 2.11
N ALA A 264 13.92 1.60 3.06
CA ALA A 264 13.23 0.34 2.80
C ALA A 264 11.73 0.53 2.47
N THR A 265 11.45 1.18 1.35
CA THR A 265 10.10 1.41 0.81
C THR A 265 9.82 0.56 -0.42
N ARG A 266 8.56 0.53 -0.88
CA ARG A 266 8.18 -0.23 -2.11
C ARG A 266 8.97 0.20 -3.34
N TYR A 267 9.34 1.46 -3.43
CA TYR A 267 10.04 2.03 -4.58
C TYR A 267 10.99 3.11 -4.08
N ASN A 268 12.23 3.05 -4.51
CA ASN A 268 13.25 4.00 -4.11
C ASN A 268 14.23 4.19 -5.27
N PHE A 269 15.10 5.18 -5.12
CA PHE A 269 16.15 5.43 -6.09
C PHE A 269 17.42 5.92 -5.39
N HIS A 270 18.53 5.84 -6.12
CA HIS A 270 19.65 6.76 -5.93
C HIS A 270 20.21 7.25 -7.26
N SER A 271 21.08 8.25 -7.21
CA SER A 271 21.72 8.84 -8.39
C SER A 271 23.23 8.61 -8.37
N HIS A 272 23.79 8.26 -9.52
CA HIS A 272 25.23 8.32 -9.73
C HIS A 272 25.63 9.76 -10.10
N PRO A 273 26.55 10.39 -9.35
CA PRO A 273 26.94 11.78 -9.56
C PRO A 273 27.82 11.93 -10.80
N GLN A 274 27.65 13.03 -11.53
CA GLN A 274 28.48 13.38 -12.68
C GLN A 274 29.97 13.43 -12.33
N GLU A 275 30.34 13.84 -11.11
CA GLU A 275 31.74 13.83 -10.66
C GLU A 275 32.36 12.43 -10.63
N ALA A 276 31.58 11.37 -10.38
CA ALA A 276 32.08 10.00 -10.40
C ALA A 276 32.54 9.59 -11.80
N TYR A 277 31.85 10.04 -12.86
CA TYR A 277 32.26 9.79 -14.25
C TYR A 277 33.64 10.39 -14.54
N VAL A 278 33.85 11.63 -14.09
CA VAL A 278 35.13 12.33 -14.27
C VAL A 278 36.25 11.64 -13.48
N ARG A 279 35.98 11.28 -12.22
CA ARG A 279 36.92 10.63 -11.31
C ARG A 279 37.38 9.27 -11.83
N HIS A 280 36.43 8.45 -12.28
CA HIS A 280 36.69 7.09 -12.78
C HIS A 280 37.04 7.05 -14.26
N ARG A 281 37.01 8.20 -14.96
CA ARG A 281 37.30 8.34 -16.40
C ARG A 281 36.42 7.43 -17.27
N VAL A 282 35.13 7.38 -16.93
CA VAL A 282 34.11 6.61 -17.66
C VAL A 282 33.10 7.55 -18.31
N ASP A 283 32.53 7.13 -19.43
CA ASP A 283 31.47 7.84 -20.14
C ASP A 283 30.05 7.32 -19.80
N LYS A 284 29.98 6.17 -19.12
CA LYS A 284 28.77 5.47 -18.70
C LYS A 284 28.92 5.03 -17.26
N ALA A 285 27.80 4.90 -16.56
CA ALA A 285 27.77 4.25 -15.26
C ALA A 285 26.67 3.21 -15.22
N TRP A 286 26.78 2.27 -14.30
CA TRP A 286 25.78 1.23 -14.08
C TRP A 286 25.77 0.82 -12.61
N PRO A 287 24.72 0.14 -12.14
CA PRO A 287 24.65 -0.36 -10.77
C PRO A 287 25.92 -1.13 -10.37
N SER A 288 26.46 -0.83 -9.20
CA SER A 288 27.63 -1.45 -8.62
C SER A 288 27.28 -2.69 -7.79
N LEU A 289 28.28 -3.44 -7.32
CA LEU A 289 28.08 -4.57 -6.42
C LEU A 289 27.28 -4.19 -5.15
N THR A 290 27.55 -3.00 -4.59
CA THR A 290 26.87 -2.52 -3.37
C THR A 290 25.38 -2.29 -3.62
N ASP A 291 24.98 -1.88 -4.82
CA ASP A 291 23.57 -1.73 -5.20
C ASP A 291 22.84 -3.08 -5.19
N TYR A 292 23.44 -4.12 -5.76
CA TYR A 292 22.86 -5.47 -5.77
C TYR A 292 22.72 -6.04 -4.35
N LEU A 293 23.75 -5.87 -3.52
CA LEU A 293 23.73 -6.32 -2.11
C LEU A 293 22.74 -5.51 -1.28
N GLY A 294 22.68 -4.20 -1.49
CA GLY A 294 21.72 -3.28 -0.88
C GLY A 294 20.30 -3.70 -1.21
N PHE A 295 19.98 -3.88 -2.49
CA PHE A 295 18.66 -4.32 -2.94
C PHE A 295 18.28 -5.70 -2.38
N LEU A 296 19.23 -6.65 -2.32
CA LEU A 296 19.00 -7.94 -1.66
C LEU A 296 18.66 -7.80 -0.17
N LYS A 297 19.32 -6.87 0.53
CA LYS A 297 19.04 -6.54 1.94
C LYS A 297 17.66 -5.93 2.13
N LEU A 298 17.21 -5.07 1.20
CA LEU A 298 15.84 -4.51 1.22
C LEU A 298 14.77 -5.60 1.11
N GLY A 299 15.05 -6.64 0.31
CA GLY A 299 14.28 -7.87 0.26
C GLY A 299 12.82 -7.63 -0.16
N THR A 300 11.86 -8.24 0.55
CA THR A 300 10.44 -8.13 0.19
C THR A 300 9.84 -6.75 0.48
N ASN A 301 10.60 -5.80 1.06
CA ASN A 301 10.11 -4.45 1.33
C ASN A 301 10.09 -3.58 0.07
N THR A 302 10.94 -3.87 -0.91
CA THR A 302 11.09 -3.09 -2.14
C THR A 302 10.70 -3.93 -3.36
N ILE A 303 9.95 -3.33 -4.29
CA ILE A 303 9.52 -3.94 -5.56
C ILE A 303 10.61 -3.74 -6.59
N PHE A 304 11.02 -2.49 -6.78
CA PHE A 304 12.14 -2.14 -7.62
C PHE A 304 12.89 -0.94 -7.05
N HIS A 305 14.14 -0.84 -7.47
CA HIS A 305 15.06 0.22 -7.13
C HIS A 305 15.57 0.85 -8.43
N CYS A 306 15.57 2.18 -8.50
CA CYS A 306 16.06 2.92 -9.65
C CYS A 306 17.47 3.48 -9.40
N VAL A 307 18.37 3.29 -10.36
CA VAL A 307 19.66 3.99 -10.39
C VAL A 307 19.63 5.02 -11.50
N ALA A 308 19.60 6.31 -11.12
CA ALA A 308 19.58 7.43 -12.06
C ALA A 308 21.01 7.79 -12.49
N THR A 309 21.24 7.80 -13.81
CA THR A 309 22.55 8.05 -14.42
C THR A 309 22.48 9.16 -15.46
N LEU A 310 23.63 9.58 -16.02
CA LEU A 310 23.65 10.66 -17.03
C LEU A 310 22.92 10.27 -18.33
N GLU A 311 23.01 9.00 -18.71
CA GLU A 311 22.47 8.45 -19.96
C GLU A 311 21.05 7.90 -19.84
N GLY A 312 20.61 7.51 -18.64
CA GLY A 312 19.25 7.00 -18.43
C GLY A 312 18.97 6.59 -16.98
N VAL A 313 18.06 5.65 -16.82
CA VAL A 313 17.73 5.04 -15.53
C VAL A 313 17.77 3.53 -15.64
N TYR A 314 18.42 2.89 -14.67
CA TYR A 314 18.34 1.44 -14.50
C TYR A 314 17.23 1.12 -13.51
N VAL A 315 16.30 0.26 -13.91
CA VAL A 315 15.26 -0.29 -13.04
C VAL A 315 15.66 -1.70 -12.64
N MET A 316 15.99 -1.90 -11.37
CA MET A 316 16.36 -3.19 -10.80
C MET A 316 15.21 -3.79 -10.01
N SER A 317 14.83 -5.03 -10.33
CA SER A 317 13.85 -5.83 -9.59
C SER A 317 14.35 -7.27 -9.40
N PHE A 318 13.63 -8.10 -8.64
CA PHE A 318 13.99 -9.52 -8.52
C PHE A 318 13.39 -10.34 -9.66
N GLY A 319 14.13 -11.35 -10.12
CA GLY A 319 13.62 -12.34 -11.06
C GLY A 319 12.40 -13.08 -10.49
N PRO A 320 11.40 -13.46 -11.31
CA PRO A 320 10.15 -14.08 -10.85
C PRO A 320 10.36 -15.27 -9.90
N TYR A 321 11.33 -16.14 -10.22
CA TYR A 321 11.64 -17.32 -9.42
C TYR A 321 12.03 -17.00 -7.95
N TRP A 322 12.67 -15.85 -7.73
CA TRP A 322 13.23 -15.48 -6.43
C TRP A 322 12.26 -14.73 -5.54
N GLY A 323 11.09 -14.31 -6.04
CA GLY A 323 10.09 -13.55 -5.28
C GLY A 323 9.73 -14.15 -3.92
N ARG A 324 9.69 -15.48 -3.75
CA ARG A 324 9.46 -16.12 -2.42
C ARG A 324 10.70 -16.80 -1.83
N ARG A 325 11.85 -16.67 -2.49
CA ARG A 325 13.07 -17.43 -2.19
C ARG A 325 14.27 -16.54 -1.90
N LEU A 326 14.09 -15.23 -1.70
CA LEU A 326 15.17 -14.28 -1.42
C LEU A 326 16.09 -14.73 -0.28
N LYS A 327 15.54 -15.32 0.79
CA LYS A 327 16.34 -15.87 1.91
C LYS A 327 17.30 -17.00 1.51
N LYS A 328 17.12 -17.60 0.34
CA LYS A 328 17.96 -18.69 -0.20
C LYS A 328 19.03 -18.19 -1.18
N VAL A 329 19.02 -16.91 -1.53
CA VAL A 329 20.03 -16.29 -2.38
C VAL A 329 21.34 -16.19 -1.58
N SER A 330 22.43 -16.68 -2.17
CA SER A 330 23.74 -16.59 -1.52
C SER A 330 24.34 -15.21 -1.70
N LYS A 331 24.66 -14.52 -0.61
CA LYS A 331 25.39 -13.23 -0.67
C LYS A 331 26.77 -13.39 -1.33
N SER A 332 27.47 -14.50 -1.05
CA SER A 332 28.79 -14.75 -1.66
C SER A 332 28.69 -14.94 -3.17
N PHE A 333 27.61 -15.55 -3.67
CA PHE A 333 27.38 -15.65 -5.10
C PHE A 333 27.17 -14.26 -5.72
N VAL A 334 26.41 -13.39 -5.06
CA VAL A 334 26.22 -12.01 -5.55
C VAL A 334 27.56 -11.27 -5.59
N GLN A 335 28.35 -11.35 -4.51
CA GLN A 335 29.68 -10.75 -4.43
C GLN A 335 30.62 -11.20 -5.55
N SER A 336 30.60 -12.48 -5.91
CA SER A 336 31.56 -13.01 -6.89
C SER A 336 31.13 -12.89 -8.35
N HIS A 337 29.89 -12.47 -8.65
CA HIS A 337 29.38 -12.42 -10.03
C HIS A 337 28.83 -11.05 -10.45
N TYR A 338 28.50 -10.16 -9.51
CA TYR A 338 27.91 -8.85 -9.81
C TYR A 338 28.89 -7.68 -9.64
N ASP A 339 30.17 -7.98 -9.41
CA ASP A 339 31.26 -7.00 -9.46
C ASP A 339 31.77 -6.89 -10.91
N ILE A 340 31.05 -6.12 -11.73
CA ILE A 340 31.32 -5.95 -13.17
C ILE A 340 32.10 -4.65 -13.36
N ASP A 341 33.30 -4.73 -13.94
CA ASP A 341 34.22 -3.58 -14.05
C ASP A 341 33.62 -2.48 -14.93
N HIS A 342 33.43 -1.29 -14.35
CA HIS A 342 32.89 -0.09 -15.00
C HIS A 342 33.70 0.39 -16.24
N ARG A 343 34.91 -0.14 -16.43
CA ARG A 343 35.78 0.19 -17.57
C ARG A 343 35.58 -0.74 -18.77
N GLU A 344 34.80 -1.81 -18.63
CA GLU A 344 34.46 -2.66 -19.77
C GLU A 344 33.68 -1.87 -20.83
N SER A 345 33.86 -2.20 -22.10
CA SER A 345 33.32 -1.43 -23.23
C SER A 345 31.84 -1.70 -23.52
N HIS A 346 31.03 -1.96 -22.51
CA HIS A 346 29.60 -2.24 -22.67
C HIS A 346 28.81 -0.96 -22.94
N THR A 347 27.74 -1.08 -23.71
CA THR A 347 26.62 -0.15 -23.67
C THR A 347 25.77 -0.42 -22.42
N PRO A 348 24.99 0.57 -21.94
CA PRO A 348 24.04 0.35 -20.84
C PRO A 348 23.08 -0.84 -21.08
N GLN A 349 22.67 -1.05 -22.33
CA GLN A 349 21.81 -2.16 -22.73
C GLN A 349 22.54 -3.50 -22.66
N GLU A 350 23.78 -3.59 -23.15
CA GLU A 350 24.61 -4.80 -23.05
C GLU A 350 24.90 -5.16 -21.59
N TYR A 351 25.19 -4.17 -20.76
CA TYR A 351 25.34 -4.35 -19.32
C TYR A 351 24.08 -4.96 -18.69
N ALA A 352 22.90 -4.39 -18.97
CA ALA A 352 21.64 -4.91 -18.44
C ALA A 352 21.38 -6.36 -18.90
N GLN A 353 21.70 -6.68 -20.15
CA GLN A 353 21.61 -8.05 -20.68
C GLN A 353 22.59 -9.01 -19.99
N LEU A 354 23.85 -8.59 -19.78
CA LEU A 354 24.86 -9.35 -19.04
C LEU A 354 24.34 -9.72 -17.65
N VAL A 355 23.87 -8.74 -16.89
CA VAL A 355 23.32 -8.92 -15.53
C VAL A 355 22.13 -9.89 -15.53
N ASN A 356 21.22 -9.73 -16.49
CA ASN A 356 20.04 -10.60 -16.65
C ASN A 356 20.40 -12.05 -17.01
N ASN A 357 21.60 -12.29 -17.56
CA ASN A 357 22.10 -13.62 -17.91
C ASN A 357 22.83 -14.32 -16.74
N ILE A 358 23.17 -13.61 -15.67
CA ILE A 358 23.79 -14.20 -14.48
C ILE A 358 22.76 -15.06 -13.74
N LYS A 359 22.99 -16.39 -13.71
CA LYS A 359 22.06 -17.37 -13.13
C LYS A 359 22.61 -17.98 -11.84
N TYR A 360 21.85 -17.86 -10.75
CA TYR A 360 22.07 -18.64 -9.54
C TYR A 360 21.10 -19.82 -9.54
N LYS A 361 21.61 -21.05 -9.41
CA LYS A 361 20.78 -22.28 -9.47
C LYS A 361 19.86 -22.31 -10.70
N GLY A 362 20.41 -21.91 -11.86
CA GLY A 362 19.70 -21.88 -13.15
C GLY A 362 18.71 -20.74 -13.35
N GLN A 363 18.59 -19.80 -12.40
CA GLN A 363 17.57 -18.74 -12.42
C GLN A 363 18.21 -17.36 -12.18
N PRO A 364 17.86 -16.32 -12.95
CA PRO A 364 18.41 -14.98 -12.75
C PRO A 364 17.94 -14.38 -11.43
N ILE A 365 18.85 -13.88 -10.59
CA ILE A 365 18.50 -13.28 -9.29
C ILE A 365 17.78 -11.96 -9.49
N TYR A 366 18.39 -11.09 -10.29
CA TYR A 366 17.90 -9.76 -10.59
C TYR A 366 17.39 -9.69 -12.02
N HIS A 367 16.45 -8.78 -12.24
CA HIS A 367 16.08 -8.30 -13.55
C HIS A 367 16.39 -6.80 -13.59
N VAL A 368 17.26 -6.41 -14.52
CA VAL A 368 17.67 -5.02 -14.75
C VAL A 368 17.21 -4.60 -16.14
N GLU A 369 16.47 -3.49 -16.19
CA GLU A 369 16.10 -2.82 -17.43
C GLU A 369 16.76 -1.45 -17.48
N PHE A 370 17.53 -1.17 -18.53
CA PHE A 370 18.01 0.18 -18.79
C PHE A 370 17.00 0.93 -19.68
N ILE A 371 16.65 2.14 -19.27
CA ILE A 371 15.73 3.02 -19.99
C ILE A 371 16.44 4.35 -20.27
N PRO A 372 16.76 4.68 -21.54
CA PRO A 372 17.36 5.96 -21.86
C PRO A 372 16.39 7.11 -21.54
N TRP A 373 16.90 8.30 -21.23
CA TRP A 373 16.05 9.43 -20.86
C TRP A 373 15.00 9.83 -21.91
N THR A 374 15.28 9.58 -23.18
CA THR A 374 14.35 9.80 -24.30
C THR A 374 13.12 8.89 -24.26
N GLU A 375 13.22 7.77 -23.54
CA GLU A 375 12.16 6.76 -23.40
C GLU A 375 11.72 6.56 -21.95
N ALA A 376 12.17 7.40 -21.00
CA ALA A 376 11.90 7.20 -19.56
C ALA A 376 10.40 7.17 -19.21
N GLY A 377 9.54 7.67 -20.10
CA GLY A 377 8.09 7.56 -20.00
C GLY A 377 7.50 6.25 -20.51
N LYS A 378 8.30 5.26 -20.94
CA LYS A 378 7.78 3.96 -21.39
C LYS A 378 7.29 3.11 -20.23
N VAL A 379 6.36 2.21 -20.52
CA VAL A 379 5.89 1.21 -19.55
C VAL A 379 6.91 0.08 -19.48
N PHE A 380 7.32 -0.29 -18.27
CA PHE A 380 8.22 -1.41 -17.98
C PHE A 380 7.54 -2.43 -17.07
N ASN A 381 8.06 -3.66 -17.06
CA ASN A 381 7.52 -4.75 -16.25
C ASN A 381 8.48 -5.10 -15.11
N VAL A 382 7.95 -5.29 -13.91
CA VAL A 382 8.73 -5.74 -12.76
C VAL A 382 8.05 -6.91 -12.08
N SER A 383 8.87 -7.82 -11.56
CA SER A 383 8.42 -8.93 -10.74
C SER A 383 8.76 -8.69 -9.28
N TYR A 384 7.89 -9.12 -8.37
CA TYR A 384 8.12 -8.92 -6.94
C TYR A 384 7.46 -9.98 -6.05
N SER A 385 7.86 -9.97 -4.79
CA SER A 385 7.41 -10.92 -3.76
C SER A 385 5.98 -10.68 -3.31
N LYS A 386 5.21 -11.76 -3.13
CA LYS A 386 3.96 -11.73 -2.35
C LYS A 386 4.25 -11.48 -0.87
N ILE A 387 3.35 -10.74 -0.22
CA ILE A 387 3.30 -10.59 1.24
C ILE A 387 2.03 -11.28 1.72
N GLY A 388 2.19 -12.40 2.42
CA GLY A 388 1.06 -13.30 2.70
C GLY A 388 0.45 -13.82 1.40
N LEU A 389 -0.85 -13.57 1.19
CA LEU A 389 -1.58 -13.94 -0.02
C LEU A 389 -1.58 -12.83 -1.09
N SER A 390 -1.04 -11.64 -0.80
CA SER A 390 -1.28 -10.45 -1.60
C SER A 390 -0.07 -9.93 -2.35
N CYS A 391 -0.35 -9.39 -3.54
CA CYS A 391 0.52 -8.53 -4.32
C CYS A 391 0.33 -7.07 -3.91
N ILE A 392 1.00 -6.67 -2.82
CA ILE A 392 0.89 -5.30 -2.28
C ILE A 392 1.85 -4.38 -3.03
N ALA A 393 1.31 -3.61 -3.97
CA ALA A 393 2.09 -2.70 -4.80
C ALA A 393 2.46 -1.39 -4.08
N THR A 394 1.54 -0.80 -3.30
CA THR A 394 1.72 0.55 -2.75
C THR A 394 2.34 0.57 -1.35
N GLU A 395 3.14 1.59 -1.03
CA GLU A 395 3.71 1.81 0.30
C GLU A 395 2.63 1.97 1.39
N LYS A 396 1.58 2.76 1.15
CA LYS A 396 0.44 2.90 2.09
C LYS A 396 -0.19 1.54 2.44
N GLY A 397 -0.40 0.68 1.43
CA GLY A 397 -0.89 -0.68 1.63
C GLY A 397 0.08 -1.57 2.41
N HIS A 398 1.37 -1.47 2.13
CA HIS A 398 2.39 -2.25 2.84
C HIS A 398 2.50 -1.86 4.32
N ARG A 399 2.53 -0.55 4.63
CA ARG A 399 2.52 -0.04 6.00
C ARG A 399 1.25 -0.47 6.74
N SER A 400 0.08 -0.36 6.10
CA SER A 400 -1.20 -0.77 6.68
C SER A 400 -1.22 -2.27 6.99
N TYR A 401 -0.76 -3.11 6.06
CA TYR A 401 -0.66 -4.55 6.27
C TYR A 401 0.28 -4.87 7.44
N ARG A 402 1.47 -4.26 7.49
CA ARG A 402 2.40 -4.48 8.60
C ARG A 402 1.80 -4.10 9.95
N LYS A 403 1.18 -2.92 10.06
CA LYS A 403 0.53 -2.46 11.30
C LYS A 403 -0.58 -3.41 11.79
N LEU A 404 -1.26 -4.10 10.87
CA LEU A 404 -2.38 -4.99 11.20
C LEU A 404 -1.96 -6.44 11.50
N TYR A 405 -0.84 -6.92 10.96
CA TYR A 405 -0.45 -8.34 11.01
C TYR A 405 0.95 -8.64 11.54
N LYS A 406 1.79 -7.65 11.80
CA LYS A 406 3.07 -7.81 12.52
C LYS A 406 2.94 -7.14 13.87
#